data_AF-A0A965M2R6-F1
#
_entry.id   AF-A0A965M2R6-F1
#
_cell.length_a   1.000
_cell.length_b   1.000
_cell.length_c   1.000
_cell.angle_alpha   90.00
_cell.angle_beta   90.00
_cell.angle_gamma   90.00
#
_symmetry.space_group_name_H-M   'P 1'
#
loop_
_entity.id
_entity.type
_entity.pdbx_description
1 polymer ?
#
loop_
_entity_poly.entity_id
_entity_poly.type
_entity_poly.pdbx_seq_one_letter_code
_entity_poly.pdbx_strand_id
1 'polypeptide(L)'
;MVGSKKKLEDRFGISIEHFAYPYGDYNDSVRDVVREAGFKTASTMHRGVNTPDTSTWELRRWTARYPSRNFRSLFRSLFSV
;
A
#
# COMPACT_ATOMS: atom_id res chain seq x y z
N MET A 1 14.04 2.85 -7.81
CA MET A 1 13.07 1.74 -7.81
C MET A 1 13.63 0.49 -8.51
N VAL A 2 14.04 0.58 -9.79
CA VAL A 2 14.61 -0.55 -10.56
C VAL A 2 15.79 -1.23 -9.86
N GLY A 3 16.75 -0.46 -9.32
CA GLY A 3 17.88 -1.03 -8.59
C GLY A 3 17.46 -1.82 -7.33
N SER A 4 16.44 -1.37 -6.61
CA SER A 4 15.90 -2.07 -5.44
C SER A 4 15.20 -3.37 -5.84
N LYS A 5 14.45 -3.37 -6.96
CA LYS A 5 13.80 -4.57 -7.52
C LYS A 5 14.85 -5.66 -7.79
N LYS A 6 15.84 -5.35 -8.63
CA LYS A 6 16.92 -6.29 -8.97
C LYS A 6 17.65 -6.80 -7.74
N LYS A 7 17.98 -5.93 -6.78
CA LYS A 7 18.67 -6.32 -5.55
C LYS A 7 17.86 -7.33 -4.71
N LEU A 8 16.54 -7.18 -4.67
CA LEU A 8 15.65 -8.10 -3.95
C LEU A 8 15.50 -9.42 -4.73
N GLU A 9 15.34 -9.36 -6.05
CA GLU A 9 15.27 -10.55 -6.92
C GLU A 9 16.56 -11.38 -6.83
N ASP A 10 17.73 -10.74 -6.96
CA ASP A 10 19.04 -11.38 -6.85
C ASP A 10 19.25 -12.00 -5.45
N ARG A 11 18.71 -11.38 -4.40
CA ARG A 11 18.85 -11.85 -3.00
C ARG A 11 17.95 -13.03 -2.67
N PHE A 12 16.70 -12.98 -3.12
CA PHE A 12 15.67 -13.92 -2.68
C PHE A 12 15.34 -14.97 -3.75
N GLY A 13 15.81 -14.82 -4.98
CA GLY A 13 15.57 -15.78 -6.07
C GLY A 13 14.12 -15.84 -6.53
N ILE A 14 13.32 -14.80 -6.23
CA ILE A 14 11.89 -14.70 -6.58
C ILE A 14 11.64 -13.41 -7.35
N SER A 15 10.59 -13.38 -8.18
CA SER A 15 10.16 -12.17 -8.87
C SER A 15 9.57 -11.16 -7.89
N ILE A 16 9.92 -9.87 -8.07
CA ILE A 16 9.34 -8.78 -7.27
C ILE A 16 8.36 -8.01 -8.14
N GLU A 17 7.09 -8.38 -8.00
CA GLU A 17 6.03 -7.98 -8.93
C GLU A 17 5.23 -6.77 -8.46
N HIS A 18 5.30 -6.42 -7.18
CA HIS A 18 4.42 -5.42 -6.56
C HIS A 18 5.22 -4.29 -5.91
N PHE A 19 4.72 -3.07 -6.05
CA PHE A 19 5.32 -1.87 -5.49
C PHE A 19 4.45 -1.25 -4.39
N ALA A 20 5.07 -0.52 -3.46
CA ALA A 20 4.36 0.29 -2.47
C ALA A 20 5.00 1.68 -2.44
N TYR A 21 4.20 2.71 -2.69
CA TYR A 21 4.71 4.09 -2.66
C TYR A 21 5.13 4.46 -1.24
N PRO A 22 6.40 4.83 -1.01
CA PRO A 22 6.88 5.26 0.30
C PRO A 22 6.01 6.39 0.85
N TYR A 23 5.52 6.24 2.08
CA TYR A 23 4.59 7.19 2.72
C TYR A 23 3.27 7.45 1.98
N GLY A 24 3.02 6.78 0.85
CA GLY A 24 1.91 7.06 -0.05
C GLY A 24 2.18 8.21 -1.03
N ASP A 25 3.42 8.72 -1.10
CA ASP A 25 3.77 9.86 -1.93
C ASP A 25 4.08 9.42 -3.36
N TYR A 26 3.31 9.93 -4.32
CA TYR A 26 3.50 9.68 -5.75
C TYR A 26 2.82 10.76 -6.61
N ASN A 27 3.14 10.76 -7.89
CA ASN A 27 2.45 11.52 -8.94
C ASN A 27 2.40 10.67 -10.22
N ASP A 28 1.81 11.21 -11.30
CA ASP A 28 1.69 10.49 -12.58
C ASP A 28 3.05 10.02 -13.13
N SER A 29 4.08 10.87 -13.09
CA SER A 29 5.41 10.50 -13.56
C SER A 29 6.02 9.35 -12.76
N VAL A 30 5.86 9.36 -11.44
CA VAL A 30 6.33 8.27 -10.56
C VAL A 30 5.57 6.98 -10.83
N ARG A 31 4.24 7.05 -11.00
CA ARG A 31 3.39 5.90 -11.36
C ARG A 31 3.85 5.28 -12.68
N ASP A 32 4.13 6.11 -13.68
CA ASP A 32 4.52 5.65 -15.01
C ASP A 32 5.90 4.96 -14.97
N VAL A 33 6.85 5.48 -14.18
CA VAL A 33 8.15 4.82 -13.93
C VAL A 33 7.98 3.46 -13.24
N VAL A 34 7.06 3.34 -12.29
CA VAL A 34 6.74 2.04 -11.65
C VAL A 34 6.19 1.05 -12.68
N ARG A 35 5.29 1.50 -13.55
CA ARG A 35 4.75 0.66 -14.63
C ARG A 35 5.85 0.21 -15.60
N GLU A 36 6.69 1.13 -16.05
CA GLU A 36 7.79 0.86 -16.99
C GLU A 36 8.87 -0.04 -16.39
N ALA A 37 9.08 0.00 -15.07
CA ALA A 37 9.94 -0.92 -14.35
C ALA A 37 9.42 -2.38 -14.30
N GLY A 38 8.26 -2.65 -14.91
CA GLY A 38 7.66 -3.98 -15.01
C GLY A 38 7.07 -4.48 -13.70
N PHE A 39 6.63 -3.59 -12.81
CA PHE A 39 5.77 -3.98 -11.69
C PHE A 39 4.34 -4.21 -12.20
N LYS A 40 3.70 -5.28 -11.71
CA LYS A 40 2.31 -5.64 -12.06
C LYS A 40 1.30 -4.78 -11.33
N THR A 41 1.58 -4.39 -10.08
CA THR A 41 0.67 -3.56 -9.27
C THR A 41 1.45 -2.60 -8.38
N ALA A 42 0.78 -1.54 -7.90
CA ALA A 42 1.32 -0.66 -6.86
C ALA A 42 0.25 -0.19 -5.88
N SER A 43 0.62 -0.07 -4.60
CA SER A 43 -0.29 0.32 -3.51
C SER A 43 0.00 1.71 -2.95
N THR A 44 -1.06 2.48 -2.74
CA THR A 44 -1.05 3.87 -2.23
C THR A 44 -1.46 3.90 -0.75
N MET A 45 -1.56 5.08 -0.14
CA MET A 45 -2.18 5.25 1.19
C MET A 45 -3.65 5.69 1.12
N HIS A 46 -4.24 5.75 -0.08
CA HIS A 46 -5.66 6.08 -0.23
C HIS A 46 -6.53 4.99 0.38
N ARG A 47 -7.43 5.37 1.28
CA ARG A 47 -8.34 4.43 1.94
C ARG A 47 -9.47 4.01 1.01
N GLY A 48 -9.74 2.70 0.94
CA GLY A 48 -10.93 2.20 0.26
C GLY A 48 -10.82 0.74 -0.17
N VAL A 49 -11.89 0.27 -0.80
CA VAL A 49 -11.96 -1.04 -1.45
C VAL A 49 -11.54 -0.89 -2.92
N ASN A 50 -10.82 -1.88 -3.44
CA ASN A 50 -10.46 -1.94 -4.85
C ASN A 50 -11.54 -2.70 -5.62
N THR A 51 -11.87 -2.18 -6.79
CA THR A 51 -12.84 -2.72 -7.75
C THR A 51 -12.12 -3.01 -9.08
N PRO A 52 -12.72 -3.75 -10.03
CA PRO A 52 -12.07 -4.03 -11.32
C PRO A 52 -11.67 -2.79 -12.14
N ASP A 53 -12.36 -1.66 -11.94
CA ASP A 53 -12.04 -0.35 -12.53
C ASP A 53 -10.95 0.42 -11.79
N THR A 54 -10.50 -0.06 -10.62
CA THR A 54 -9.43 0.60 -9.87
C THR A 54 -8.09 0.38 -10.57
N SER A 55 -7.38 1.49 -10.85
CA SER A 55 -6.03 1.47 -11.42
C SER A 55 -5.11 0.52 -10.66
N THR A 56 -4.51 -0.42 -11.37
CA THR A 56 -3.63 -1.44 -10.80
C THR A 56 -2.35 -0.86 -10.20
N TRP A 57 -1.96 0.34 -10.64
CA TRP A 57 -0.80 1.07 -10.11
C TRP A 57 -1.15 2.06 -8.99
N GLU A 58 -2.41 2.08 -8.55
CA GLU A 58 -2.91 3.01 -7.53
C GLU A 58 -3.85 2.33 -6.53
N LEU A 59 -3.57 1.07 -6.18
CA LEU A 59 -4.42 0.29 -5.29
C LEU A 59 -4.61 0.97 -3.93
N ARG A 60 -5.87 1.02 -3.49
CA ARG A 60 -6.29 1.52 -2.18
C ARG A 60 -5.91 0.54 -1.07
N ARG A 61 -5.67 1.05 0.14
CA ARG A 61 -5.31 0.26 1.34
C ARG A 61 -6.07 0.71 2.57
N TRP A 62 -6.25 -0.22 3.50
CA TRP A 62 -6.67 0.10 4.86
C TRP A 62 -5.46 0.08 5.79
N THR A 63 -5.31 1.12 6.60
CA THR A 63 -4.30 1.10 7.67
C THR A 63 -4.78 0.18 8.78
N ALA A 64 -4.00 -0.84 9.09
CA ALA A 64 -4.18 -1.64 10.29
C ALA A 64 -3.79 -0.80 11.52
N ARG A 65 -4.69 0.08 11.97
CA ARG A 65 -4.54 0.77 13.25
C ARG A 65 -5.13 -0.11 14.34
N TYR A 66 -4.29 -0.49 15.31
CA TYR A 66 -4.80 -1.08 16.54
C TYR A 66 -5.61 -0.03 17.31
N PRO A 67 -6.79 -0.37 17.86
CA PRO A 67 -7.47 0.53 18.76
C PRO A 67 -6.55 0.83 19.94
N SER A 68 -6.29 2.10 20.20
CA SER A 68 -5.53 2.51 21.39
C SER A 68 -6.29 1.99 22.61
N ARG A 69 -5.65 1.14 23.42
CA ARG A 69 -6.20 0.67 24.71
C ARG A 69 -6.13 1.80 25.74
N ASN A 70 -6.96 2.83 25.54
CA ASN A 70 -7.07 3.97 26.44
C ASN A 70 -8.37 3.83 27.24
N PHE A 71 -8.38 4.31 28.48
CA PHE A 71 -9.56 4.24 29.36
C PHE A 71 -10.83 4.76 28.65
N ARG A 72 -10.69 5.82 27.84
CA ARG A 72 -11.77 6.37 27.00
C ARG A 72 -12.40 5.37 26.01
N SER A 73 -11.64 4.45 25.41
CA SER A 73 -12.20 3.46 24.47
C SER A 73 -12.96 2.35 25.20
N LEU A 74 -12.56 2.04 26.44
CA LEU A 74 -13.25 1.07 27.31
C LEU A 74 -14.63 1.61 27.72
N PHE A 75 -14.67 2.87 28.15
CA PHE A 75 -15.94 3.54 28.49
C PHE A 75 -16.90 3.65 27.29
N ARG A 76 -16.38 3.82 26.07
CA ARG A 76 -17.21 3.86 24.85
C ARG A 76 -17.85 2.51 24.51
N SER A 77 -17.23 1.39 24.89
CA SER A 77 -17.78 0.04 24.70
C SER A 77 -18.80 -0.37 25.76
N LEU A 78 -18.77 0.25 26.95
CA LEU A 78 -19.72 -0.04 28.04
C LEU A 78 -21.02 0.79 27.98
N PHE A 79 -21.00 1.93 27.29
CA PHE A 79 -22.12 2.91 27.33
C PHE A 79 -22.64 3.32 25.95
N SER A 80 -22.35 2.55 24.90
CA SER A 80 -22.99 2.72 23.58
C SER A 80 -24.32 1.96 23.57
N VAL A 81 -25.44 2.68 23.71
CA VAL A 81 -26.76 2.25 23.21
C VAL A 81 -26.77 2.40 21.69
#